data_AF-A0A2W6VMU5-F1
#
_entry.id   AF-A0A2W6VMU5-F1
#
_cell.length_a   1.000
_cell.length_b   1.000
_cell.length_c   1.000
_cell.angle_alpha   90.00
_cell.angle_beta   90.00
_cell.angle_gamma   90.00
#
_symmetry.space_group_name_H-M   'P 1'
#
loop_
_entity.id
_entity.type
_entity.pdbx_description
1 polymer ?
#
loop_
_entity_poly.entity_id
_entity_poly.type
_entity_poly.pdbx_seq_one_letter_code
_entity_poly.pdbx_strand_id
1 'polypeptide(L)'
;MCLRGTVVHLILMISGFSIQTKVKMMMIKRFRKFLFVSGIIMVGCQKKNSDFEIKITKQDAGYGYQIIKKKRILINQPYIPAINKQLPFKNSMEAHKTANLVMSKIGKLSLPRVSVQELDSMNITY
;
A
#
# COMPACT_ATOMS: atom_id res chain seq x y z
N MET A 1 -9.38 -10.09 12.71
CA MET A 1 -9.81 -11.44 12.24
C MET A 1 -9.86 -11.42 10.72
N CYS A 2 -9.78 -12.59 10.08
CA CYS A 2 -9.54 -12.89 8.65
C CYS A 2 -8.06 -13.13 8.33
N LEU A 3 -7.64 -14.28 7.81
CA LEU A 3 -8.29 -15.58 7.66
C LEU A 3 -7.16 -16.62 7.64
N ARG A 4 -7.37 -17.72 8.35
CA ARG A 4 -6.41 -18.81 8.57
C ARG A 4 -6.25 -19.59 7.26
N GLY A 5 -5.04 -19.58 6.69
CA GLY A 5 -4.71 -20.29 5.45
C GLY A 5 -3.75 -21.46 5.72
N THR A 6 -4.27 -22.51 6.35
CA THR A 6 -3.61 -23.82 6.50
C THR A 6 -3.59 -24.56 5.17
N VAL A 7 -2.51 -24.45 4.38
CA VAL A 7 -2.19 -25.42 3.31
C VAL A 7 -0.67 -25.51 3.12
N VAL A 8 0.07 -25.96 4.13
CA VAL A 8 1.42 -26.54 3.92
C VAL A 8 1.64 -27.80 4.77
N HIS A 9 0.65 -28.22 5.55
CA HIS A 9 0.77 -29.39 6.43
C HIS A 9 0.24 -30.70 5.79
N LEU A 10 0.04 -30.73 4.48
CA LEU A 10 -0.51 -31.91 3.80
C LEU A 10 -0.04 -32.05 2.33
N ILE A 11 1.27 -32.25 2.17
CA ILE A 11 1.82 -33.07 1.07
C ILE A 11 2.49 -34.25 1.79
N LEU A 12 1.71 -35.24 2.25
CA LEU A 12 1.68 -36.61 1.70
C LEU A 12 3.01 -36.99 1.02
N MET A 13 3.89 -37.76 1.68
CA MET A 13 3.86 -39.23 1.77
C MET A 13 3.76 -39.95 0.43
N ILE A 14 4.88 -40.09 -0.29
CA ILE A 14 5.24 -41.19 -1.22
C ILE A 14 6.76 -41.02 -1.41
N SER A 15 7.70 -41.94 -1.17
CA SER A 15 7.74 -43.39 -1.37
C SER A 15 8.81 -44.00 -0.44
N GLY A 16 8.53 -45.17 0.12
CA GLY A 16 9.48 -45.92 0.94
C GLY A 16 10.55 -46.64 0.11
N PHE A 17 11.74 -46.79 0.69
CA PHE A 17 12.64 -47.90 0.40
C PHE A 17 13.50 -48.19 1.64
N SER A 18 13.33 -49.38 2.22
CA SER A 18 14.13 -49.90 3.32
C SER A 18 15.54 -50.22 2.84
N ILE A 19 16.55 -49.57 3.41
CA ILE A 19 17.93 -50.08 3.41
C ILE A 19 18.51 -49.84 4.81
N GLN A 20 18.66 -50.92 5.58
CA GLN A 20 19.47 -50.93 6.78
C GLN A 20 20.95 -50.84 6.39
N THR A 21 21.64 -49.78 6.80
CA THR A 21 23.10 -49.81 6.94
C THR A 21 23.49 -49.31 8.33
N LYS A 22 24.01 -50.28 9.10
CA LYS A 22 24.80 -50.12 10.32
C LYS A 22 25.91 -49.06 10.12
N VAL A 23 26.14 -48.24 11.14
CA VAL A 23 27.38 -48.15 11.96
C VAL A 23 27.58 -46.71 12.49
N LYS A 24 27.74 -46.65 13.82
CA LYS A 24 28.31 -45.60 14.68
C LYS A 24 27.49 -44.33 14.94
N MET A 25 26.85 -44.35 16.12
CA MET A 25 26.76 -43.15 16.96
C MET A 25 28.17 -42.66 17.36
N MET A 26 28.34 -41.34 17.36
CA MET A 26 29.25 -40.67 18.27
C MET A 26 28.52 -39.44 18.84
N MET A 27 27.91 -39.63 20.01
CA MET A 27 27.36 -38.56 20.85
C MET A 27 28.50 -37.91 21.64
N ILE A 28 28.86 -36.65 21.35
CA ILE A 28 29.82 -35.88 22.18
C ILE A 28 29.25 -34.48 22.51
N LYS A 29 28.51 -34.45 23.62
CA LYS A 29 28.56 -33.50 24.75
C LYS A 29 28.77 -31.99 24.45
N ARG A 30 27.68 -31.21 24.41
CA ARG A 30 27.54 -29.98 25.26
C ARG A 30 26.12 -29.42 25.27
N PHE A 31 25.30 -29.93 26.17
CA PHE A 31 24.09 -29.25 26.64
C PHE A 31 24.53 -28.06 27.50
N ARG A 32 24.57 -26.84 26.95
CA ARG A 32 24.59 -25.61 27.74
C ARG A 32 23.51 -24.68 27.21
N LYS A 33 22.55 -24.41 28.08
CA LYS A 33 21.33 -23.64 27.86
C LYS A 33 21.55 -22.36 27.05
N PHE A 34 20.73 -22.20 26.01
CA PHE A 34 19.78 -21.10 25.84
C PHE A 34 20.18 -19.74 26.45
N LEU A 35 20.65 -18.80 25.64
CA LEU A 35 20.29 -17.37 25.74
C LEU A 35 20.84 -16.58 24.53
N PHE A 36 19.94 -15.87 23.84
CA PHE A 36 20.16 -14.57 23.17
C PHE A 36 21.35 -14.48 22.19
N VAL A 37 21.19 -14.34 20.87
CA VAL A 37 20.49 -13.29 20.15
C VAL A 37 20.33 -13.79 18.72
N SER A 38 19.12 -14.19 18.32
CA SER A 38 18.73 -14.22 16.91
C SER A 38 17.43 -13.43 16.80
N GLY A 39 17.54 -12.16 17.19
CA GLY A 39 16.49 -11.18 17.01
C GLY A 39 17.02 -10.13 16.06
N ILE A 40 16.72 -10.29 14.78
CA ILE A 40 16.26 -9.25 13.85
C ILE A 40 15.59 -10.04 12.70
N ILE A 41 14.29 -10.32 12.85
CA ILE A 41 13.47 -10.57 11.67
C ILE A 41 13.27 -9.19 11.05
N MET A 42 13.92 -8.95 9.91
CA MET A 42 13.71 -7.76 9.10
C MET A 42 12.24 -7.70 8.68
N VAL A 43 11.44 -6.87 9.37
CA VAL A 43 10.14 -6.45 8.85
C VAL A 43 10.39 -5.35 7.82
N GLY A 44 10.74 -5.77 6.61
CA GLY A 44 10.74 -4.89 5.45
C GLY A 44 9.29 -4.54 5.09
N CYS A 45 8.92 -3.27 5.22
CA CYS A 45 7.65 -2.77 4.71
C CYS A 45 7.77 -2.65 3.19
N GLN A 46 7.29 -3.65 2.45
CA GLN A 46 7.21 -3.57 0.98
C GLN A 46 6.16 -2.52 0.60
N LYS A 47 6.61 -1.32 0.20
CA LYS A 47 5.75 -0.27 -0.34
C LYS A 47 5.06 -0.82 -1.59
N LYS A 48 3.75 -1.06 -1.53
CA LYS A 48 2.97 -1.45 -2.71
C LYS A 48 3.07 -0.32 -3.74
N ASN A 49 3.79 -0.55 -4.83
CA ASN A 49 3.72 0.31 -6.01
C ASN A 49 2.33 0.14 -6.60
N SER A 50 1.43 1.04 -6.20
CA SER A 50 0.13 1.18 -6.84
C SER A 50 0.30 2.16 -7.98
N ASP A 51 0.18 1.65 -9.21
CA ASP A 51 0.26 2.46 -10.44
C ASP A 51 -0.95 3.41 -10.51
N PHE A 52 -0.80 4.56 -9.85
CA PHE A 52 -1.70 5.70 -9.96
C PHE A 52 -1.03 6.78 -10.80
N GLU A 53 -1.80 7.35 -11.72
CA GLU A 53 -1.39 8.49 -12.54
C GLU A 53 -2.32 9.66 -12.22
N ILE A 54 -1.74 10.85 -12.06
CA ILE A 54 -2.49 12.09 -11.93
C ILE A 54 -2.50 12.79 -13.28
N LYS A 55 -3.69 13.08 -13.80
CA LYS A 55 -3.88 13.87 -15.02
C LYS A 55 -4.59 15.17 -14.67
N ILE A 56 -3.94 16.30 -14.98
CA ILE A 56 -4.57 17.61 -14.85
C ILE A 56 -5.46 17.86 -16.07
N THR A 57 -6.67 18.38 -15.83
CA THR A 57 -7.68 18.65 -16.85
C THR A 57 -7.98 20.13 -16.90
N LYS A 58 -8.16 20.68 -18.11
CA LYS A 58 -8.59 22.07 -18.29
C LYS A 58 -10.11 22.12 -18.19
N GLN A 59 -10.62 23.09 -17.44
CA GLN A 59 -12.05 23.44 -17.35
C GLN A 59 -12.25 24.83 -17.94
N ASP A 60 -13.50 25.21 -18.22
CA ASP A 60 -13.85 26.49 -18.87
C ASP A 60 -13.19 27.70 -18.21
N ALA A 61 -13.16 27.73 -16.87
CA ALA A 61 -12.62 28.84 -16.08
C ALA A 61 -11.46 28.43 -15.14
N GLY A 62 -10.78 27.30 -15.39
CA GLY A 62 -9.72 26.85 -14.49
C GLY A 62 -9.20 25.45 -14.77
N TYR A 63 -8.93 24.70 -13.71
CA TYR A 63 -8.37 23.35 -13.77
C TYR A 63 -9.11 22.39 -12.85
N GLY A 64 -9.07 21.11 -13.21
CA GLY A 64 -9.48 19.99 -12.39
C GLY A 64 -8.43 18.89 -12.46
N TYR A 65 -8.69 17.74 -11.86
CA TYR A 65 -7.78 16.60 -11.92
C TYR A 65 -8.52 15.27 -12.04
N GLN A 66 -7.80 14.28 -12.57
CA GLN A 66 -8.19 12.89 -12.60
C GLN A 66 -7.11 12.05 -11.92
N ILE A 67 -7.55 11.00 -11.22
CA ILE A 67 -6.66 9.93 -10.73
C ILE A 67 -7.01 8.68 -11.52
N ILE A 68 -6.02 8.14 -12.24
CA ILE A 68 -6.16 7.02 -13.15
C ILE A 68 -5.42 5.82 -12.56
N LYS A 69 -6.05 4.64 -12.59
CA LYS A 69 -5.44 3.37 -12.18
C LYS A 69 -5.66 2.34 -13.26
N LYS A 70 -4.59 1.69 -13.73
CA LYS A 70 -4.67 0.65 -14.79
C LYS A 70 -5.52 1.11 -15.99
N LYS A 71 -5.26 2.33 -16.50
CA LYS A 71 -5.96 2.97 -17.64
C LYS A 71 -7.45 3.27 -17.41
N ARG A 72 -7.97 3.18 -16.18
CA ARG A 72 -9.34 3.57 -15.82
C ARG A 72 -9.33 4.80 -14.93
N ILE A 73 -10.22 5.76 -15.21
CA ILE A 73 -10.42 6.94 -14.35
C ILE A 73 -11.08 6.45 -13.05
N LEU A 74 -10.36 6.57 -11.94
CA LEU A 74 -10.84 6.22 -10.61
C LEU A 74 -11.55 7.40 -9.94
N ILE A 75 -11.01 8.61 -10.11
CA ILE A 75 -11.58 9.86 -9.59
C ILE A 75 -11.53 10.88 -10.71
N ASN A 76 -12.65 11.58 -10.92
CA ASN A 76 -12.76 12.73 -11.81
C ASN A 76 -13.28 13.93 -11.02
N GLN A 77 -12.39 14.88 -10.73
CA GLN A 77 -12.71 16.10 -9.99
C GLN A 77 -12.50 17.33 -10.88
N PRO A 78 -13.55 17.79 -11.59
CA PRO A 78 -13.48 19.04 -12.33
C PRO A 78 -13.42 20.27 -11.41
N TYR A 79 -13.86 20.15 -10.16
CA TYR A 79 -13.98 21.26 -9.19
C TYR A 79 -13.27 20.98 -7.86
N ILE A 80 -13.03 22.04 -7.09
CA ILE A 80 -12.42 21.98 -5.76
C ILE A 80 -13.31 21.14 -4.83
N PRO A 81 -12.79 20.06 -4.22
CA PRO A 81 -13.57 19.22 -3.30
C PRO A 81 -13.90 19.98 -2.01
N ALA A 82 -14.91 19.56 -1.26
CA ALA A 82 -15.37 20.17 0.00
C ALA A 82 -15.93 21.61 -0.08
N ILE A 83 -15.85 22.25 -1.25
CA ILE A 83 -16.48 23.54 -1.50
C ILE A 83 -17.82 23.29 -2.19
N ASN A 84 -18.90 23.82 -1.62
CA ASN A 84 -20.26 23.66 -2.15
C ASN A 84 -20.52 24.62 -3.34
N LYS A 85 -19.61 24.64 -4.33
CA LYS A 85 -19.68 25.42 -5.56
C LYS A 85 -18.99 24.65 -6.69
N GLN A 86 -19.44 24.84 -7.92
CA GLN A 86 -18.76 24.33 -9.12
C GLN A 86 -17.55 25.22 -9.47
N LEU A 87 -16.63 25.37 -8.52
CA LEU A 87 -15.46 26.22 -8.66
C LEU A 87 -14.26 25.37 -9.10
N PRO A 88 -13.71 25.56 -10.31
CA PRO A 88 -12.47 24.90 -10.71
C PRO A 88 -11.27 25.52 -9.97
N PHE A 89 -10.16 24.79 -9.92
CA PHE A 89 -8.91 25.31 -9.36
C PHE A 89 -8.38 26.47 -10.22
N LYS A 90 -7.81 27.48 -9.56
CA LYS A 90 -7.24 28.67 -10.23
C LYS A 90 -6.10 28.31 -11.17
N ASN A 91 -5.27 27.35 -10.78
CA ASN A 91 -4.11 26.89 -11.54
C ASN A 91 -3.91 25.37 -11.44
N SER A 92 -3.12 24.82 -12.36
CA SER A 92 -2.81 23.40 -12.44
C SER A 92 -2.06 22.88 -11.20
N MET A 93 -1.25 23.73 -10.56
CA MET A 93 -0.45 23.36 -9.39
C MET A 93 -1.34 23.06 -8.18
N GLU A 94 -2.37 23.88 -7.93
CA GLU A 94 -3.36 23.65 -6.88
C GLU A 94 -4.14 22.35 -7.11
N ALA A 95 -4.62 22.12 -8.34
CA ALA A 95 -5.28 20.87 -8.70
C ALA A 95 -4.36 19.66 -8.48
N HIS A 96 -3.08 19.77 -8.86
CA HIS A 96 -2.09 18.71 -8.68
C HIS A 96 -1.76 18.45 -7.20
N LYS A 97 -1.62 19.49 -6.37
CA LYS A 97 -1.41 19.34 -4.92
C LYS A 97 -2.58 18.59 -4.27
N THR A 98 -3.82 18.98 -4.57
CA THR A 98 -4.99 18.29 -4.04
C THR A 98 -5.10 16.86 -4.56
N ALA A 99 -4.78 16.60 -5.83
CA ALA A 99 -4.71 15.24 -6.37
C ALA A 99 -3.68 14.36 -5.64
N ASN A 100 -2.50 14.91 -5.28
CA ASN A 100 -1.49 14.19 -4.51
C ASN A 100 -1.95 13.86 -3.10
N LEU A 101 -2.65 14.78 -2.43
CA LEU A 101 -3.25 14.50 -1.12
C LEU A 101 -4.23 13.32 -1.22
N VAL A 102 -5.11 13.35 -2.20
CA VAL A 102 -6.08 12.27 -2.44
C VAL A 102 -5.38 10.96 -2.75
N MET A 103 -4.38 10.96 -3.63
CA MET A 103 -3.59 9.78 -3.96
C MET A 103 -2.87 9.20 -2.72
N SER A 104 -2.31 10.07 -1.87
CA SER A 104 -1.67 9.67 -0.60
C SER A 104 -2.66 8.99 0.35
N LYS A 105 -3.91 9.48 0.43
CA LYS A 105 -4.98 8.85 1.22
C LYS A 105 -5.36 7.48 0.68
N ILE A 106 -5.52 7.35 -0.63
CA ILE A 106 -5.78 6.06 -1.28
C ILE A 106 -4.66 5.06 -0.98
N GLY A 107 -3.40 5.49 -1.08
CA GLY A 107 -2.23 4.66 -0.74
C GLY A 107 -2.20 4.19 0.72
N LYS A 108 -2.76 5.00 1.63
CA LYS A 108 -2.93 4.69 3.06
C LYS A 108 -4.21 3.91 3.38
N LEU A 109 -4.98 3.49 2.38
CA LEU A 109 -6.30 2.84 2.54
C LEU A 109 -7.30 3.69 3.35
N SER A 110 -7.13 5.01 3.37
CA SER A 110 -8.08 5.93 4.00
C SER A 110 -9.06 6.51 2.98
N LEU A 111 -10.16 7.08 3.49
CA LEU A 111 -11.16 7.69 2.62
C LEU A 111 -10.56 8.87 1.85
N PRO A 112 -10.71 8.92 0.51
CA PRO A 112 -10.15 9.97 -0.35
C PRO A 112 -10.90 11.31 -0.27
N ARG A 113 -11.59 11.60 0.84
CA ARG A 113 -12.23 12.89 1.07
C ARG A 113 -11.17 13.94 1.37
N VAL A 114 -11.36 15.15 0.87
CA VAL A 114 -10.58 16.33 1.27
C VAL A 114 -11.45 17.17 2.19
N SER A 115 -10.90 17.76 3.25
CA SER A 115 -11.60 18.74 4.08
C SER A 115 -11.18 20.17 3.75
N VAL A 116 -11.98 21.15 4.19
CA VAL A 116 -11.65 22.58 4.05
C VAL A 116 -10.31 22.90 4.75
N GLN A 117 -10.10 22.39 5.97
CA GLN A 117 -8.85 22.57 6.71
C GLN A 117 -7.62 22.06 5.93
N GLU A 118 -7.75 20.96 5.18
CA GLU A 118 -6.66 20.44 4.36
C GLU A 118 -6.37 21.37 3.16
N LEU A 119 -7.40 21.93 2.53
CA LEU A 119 -7.25 22.93 1.47
C LEU A 119 -6.53 24.18 2.00
N ASP A 120 -6.96 24.69 3.15
CA ASP A 120 -6.36 25.85 3.80
C ASP A 120 -4.88 25.57 4.15
N SER A 121 -4.57 24.39 4.70
CA SER A 121 -3.19 24.01 5.03
C SER A 121 -2.25 23.90 3.81
N MET A 122 -2.83 23.70 2.62
CA MET A 122 -2.11 23.63 1.35
C MET A 122 -2.09 24.96 0.59
N ASN A 123 -2.70 26.01 1.16
CA ASN A 123 -2.91 27.32 0.54
C ASN A 123 -3.64 27.24 -0.81
N ILE A 124 -4.69 26.41 -0.90
CA ILE A 124 -5.58 26.37 -2.07
C ILE A 124 -6.56 27.54 -1.99
N THR A 125 -6.70 28.29 -3.08
CA THR A 125 -7.63 29.44 -3.14
C THR A 125 -8.99 28.99 -3.68
N TYR A 126 -10.09 29.39 -3.03
CA TYR A 126 -11.46 29.06 -3.42
C TYR A 126 -12.47 30.15 -3.02
#